data_AF-A0A7C7QSQ3-F1
#
_entry.id   AF-A0A7C7QSQ3-F1
#
_cell.length_a   1.000
_cell.length_b   1.000
_cell.length_c   1.000
_cell.angle_alpha   90.00
_cell.angle_beta   90.00
_cell.angle_gamma   90.00
#
_symmetry.space_group_name_H-M   'P 1'
#
loop_
_entity.id
_entity.type
_entity.pdbx_description
1 polymer ?
#
loop_
_entity_poly.entity_id
_entity_poly.type
_entity_poly.pdbx_seq_one_letter_code
_entity_poly.pdbx_strand_id
1 'polypeptide(L)'
;MALSLEWDPRLDALGVKLVRAQPAASETCYRLVKATWLNEAEAGGRHHIYVDVLDEEGKRIIGQRVIVSNGGQTVLVTEDKPYPELSCNFPMYAILGTYSRQVEGVSDVVTDLGMGSAELPGYKLHTCFELTFQRETAGMEEKKDKERPLFDFHYVLLGQTAENIVPWAWMEALRSYLERFRVTLGFSHDHAMMADNTKSRHVTIIGSPDAPVAVSEEVEQIIRASGAEVDRVPGTTAAEIKAEMDRRAATGQRFG
;
A
#
# COMPACT_ATOMS: atom_id res chain seq x y z
N MET A 1 5.42 -9.95 8.67
CA MET A 1 5.52 -11.09 9.61
C MET A 1 4.10 -11.45 9.99
N ALA A 2 3.70 -12.72 9.95
CA ALA A 2 2.34 -13.09 10.36
C ALA A 2 2.18 -12.83 11.86
N LEU A 3 1.14 -12.10 12.25
CA LEU A 3 0.85 -11.81 13.65
C LEU A 3 0.49 -13.12 14.38
N SER A 4 1.19 -13.42 15.47
CA SER A 4 0.88 -14.58 16.31
C SER A 4 -0.36 -14.32 17.15
N LEU A 5 -1.23 -15.33 17.27
CA LEU A 5 -2.39 -15.29 18.15
C LEU A 5 -2.05 -15.93 19.50
N GLU A 6 -2.17 -15.17 20.57
CA GLU A 6 -2.25 -15.65 21.95
C GLU A 6 -3.72 -16.01 22.27
N TRP A 7 -4.03 -17.29 22.32
CA TRP A 7 -5.38 -17.80 22.58
C TRP A 7 -5.44 -18.55 23.92
N ASP A 8 -6.33 -18.13 24.80
CA ASP A 8 -6.64 -18.88 26.02
C ASP A 8 -7.39 -20.18 25.68
N PRO A 9 -6.82 -21.37 25.93
CA PRO A 9 -7.44 -22.64 25.54
C PRO A 9 -8.78 -22.90 26.23
N ARG A 10 -9.12 -22.20 27.32
CA ARG A 10 -10.43 -22.30 27.97
C ARG A 10 -11.56 -21.76 27.09
N LEU A 11 -11.24 -20.86 26.14
CA LEU A 11 -12.21 -20.34 25.17
C LEU A 11 -12.82 -21.44 24.30
N ASP A 12 -12.03 -22.46 23.95
CA ASP A 12 -12.52 -23.61 23.17
C ASP A 12 -13.56 -24.41 23.96
N ALA A 13 -13.33 -24.59 25.26
CA ALA A 13 -14.27 -25.28 26.16
C ALA A 13 -15.57 -24.47 26.37
N LEU A 14 -15.51 -23.15 26.24
CA LEU A 14 -16.68 -22.26 26.28
C LEU A 14 -17.46 -22.24 24.96
N GLY A 15 -16.93 -22.85 23.90
CA GLY A 15 -17.51 -22.83 22.57
C GLY A 15 -17.32 -21.51 21.82
N VAL A 16 -16.44 -20.62 22.31
CA VAL A 16 -16.07 -19.37 21.65
C VAL A 16 -15.30 -19.68 20.38
N LYS A 17 -15.61 -18.96 19.29
CA LYS A 17 -14.97 -19.20 17.99
C LYS A 17 -14.33 -17.94 17.44
N LEU A 18 -13.24 -18.14 16.71
CA LEU A 18 -12.60 -17.12 15.91
C LEU A 18 -12.87 -17.36 14.43
N VAL A 19 -13.60 -16.44 13.80
CA VAL A 19 -13.78 -16.39 12.35
C VAL A 19 -12.73 -15.44 11.79
N ARG A 20 -11.74 -16.00 11.07
CA ARG A 20 -10.69 -15.20 10.44
C ARG A 20 -11.24 -14.43 9.26
N ALA A 21 -10.88 -13.14 9.16
CA ALA A 21 -11.14 -12.35 7.98
C ALA A 21 -10.40 -12.90 6.77
N GLN A 22 -11.05 -12.80 5.61
CA GLN A 22 -10.47 -13.09 4.31
C GLN A 22 -10.32 -11.77 3.53
N PRO A 23 -9.29 -10.96 3.84
CA PRO A 23 -9.03 -9.72 3.12
C PRO A 23 -8.66 -9.99 1.65
N ALA A 24 -9.01 -9.07 0.76
CA ALA A 24 -8.46 -9.06 -0.59
C ALA A 24 -6.95 -8.75 -0.58
N ALA A 25 -6.23 -9.18 -1.62
CA ALA A 25 -4.78 -8.96 -1.79
C ALA A 25 -4.46 -7.48 -2.04
N SER A 26 -4.55 -6.66 -0.99
CA SER A 26 -4.18 -5.24 -0.85
C SER A 26 -4.98 -4.55 0.27
N GLU A 27 -5.89 -5.26 0.94
CA GLU A 27 -6.77 -4.69 1.94
C GLU A 27 -6.21 -4.86 3.34
N THR A 28 -6.01 -3.74 4.04
CA THR A 28 -5.65 -3.74 5.46
C THR A 28 -6.74 -4.43 6.27
N CYS A 29 -6.34 -5.33 7.16
CA CYS A 29 -7.27 -6.06 8.01
C CYS A 29 -6.88 -5.98 9.49
N TYR A 30 -7.85 -6.18 10.37
CA TYR A 30 -7.64 -6.27 11.80
C TYR A 30 -7.64 -7.74 12.22
N ARG A 31 -6.49 -8.25 12.64
CA ARG A 31 -6.34 -9.62 13.14
C ARG A 31 -6.52 -9.65 14.64
N LEU A 32 -7.19 -10.66 15.15
CA LEU A 32 -7.13 -10.94 16.59
C LEU A 32 -5.74 -11.49 16.91
N VAL A 33 -5.06 -10.86 17.86
CA VAL A 33 -3.72 -11.24 18.33
C VAL A 33 -3.70 -11.72 19.77
N LYS A 34 -4.72 -11.36 20.57
CA LYS A 34 -4.87 -11.88 21.94
C LYS A 34 -6.33 -12.07 22.31
N ALA A 35 -6.63 -13.18 22.96
CA ALA A 35 -7.92 -13.44 23.59
C ALA A 35 -7.74 -14.17 24.92
N THR A 36 -8.22 -13.55 25.99
CA THR A 36 -8.20 -14.11 27.34
C THR A 36 -9.62 -14.17 27.90
N TRP A 37 -9.92 -15.22 28.67
CA TRP A 37 -11.15 -15.30 29.46
C TRP A 37 -10.84 -15.18 30.95
N LEU A 38 -11.66 -14.43 31.69
CA LEU A 38 -11.61 -14.36 33.14
C LEU A 38 -12.85 -15.05 33.71
N ASN A 39 -12.61 -16.06 34.54
CA ASN A 39 -13.67 -16.76 35.26
C ASN A 39 -14.30 -15.87 36.36
N GLU A 40 -15.29 -16.40 37.09
CA GLU A 40 -16.02 -15.63 38.11
C GLU A 40 -15.14 -15.03 39.21
N ALA A 41 -14.14 -15.77 39.67
CA ALA A 41 -13.21 -15.29 40.68
C ALA A 41 -12.26 -14.22 40.11
N GLU A 42 -11.73 -14.44 38.91
CA GLU A 42 -10.81 -13.52 38.21
C GLU A 42 -11.50 -12.21 37.78
N ALA A 43 -12.77 -12.30 37.37
CA ALA A 43 -13.57 -11.16 36.96
C ALA A 43 -13.93 -10.27 38.16
N GLY A 44 -13.99 -10.81 39.37
CA GLY A 44 -14.26 -10.04 40.59
C GLY A 44 -15.62 -9.34 40.55
N GLY A 45 -16.65 -10.01 40.02
CA GLY A 45 -18.00 -9.47 39.84
C GLY A 45 -18.22 -8.66 38.56
N ARG A 46 -17.19 -8.46 37.74
CA ARG A 46 -17.31 -7.81 36.42
C ARG A 46 -17.86 -8.77 35.38
N HIS A 47 -18.53 -8.23 34.36
CA HIS A 47 -19.11 -9.01 33.27
C HIS A 47 -18.93 -8.33 31.92
N HIS A 48 -17.70 -7.97 31.56
CA HIS A 48 -17.41 -7.10 30.41
C HIS A 48 -16.61 -7.79 29.32
N ILE A 49 -16.82 -7.35 28.07
CA ILE A 49 -15.89 -7.55 26.97
C ILE A 49 -15.01 -6.31 26.91
N TYR A 50 -13.72 -6.47 27.21
CA TYR A 50 -12.69 -5.47 27.05
C TYR A 50 -12.03 -5.64 25.69
N VAL A 51 -11.83 -4.54 24.95
CA VAL A 51 -11.17 -4.60 23.65
C VAL A 51 -10.09 -3.53 23.55
N ASP A 52 -8.96 -3.94 22.97
CA ASP A 52 -7.93 -3.04 22.50
C ASP A 52 -7.70 -3.18 21.00
N VAL A 53 -7.37 -2.06 20.34
CA VAL A 53 -7.06 -2.06 18.91
C VAL A 53 -5.71 -1.38 18.71
N LEU A 54 -4.78 -2.13 18.15
CA LEU A 54 -3.39 -1.74 17.93
C LEU A 54 -3.12 -1.53 16.43
N ASP A 55 -2.15 -0.68 16.12
CA ASP A 55 -1.58 -0.53 14.80
C ASP A 55 -0.52 -1.60 14.50
N GLU A 56 0.08 -1.51 13.33
CA GLU A 56 1.12 -2.43 12.84
C GLU A 56 2.32 -2.56 13.80
N GLU A 57 2.62 -1.48 14.52
CA GLU A 57 3.75 -1.39 15.46
C GLU A 57 3.38 -1.83 16.88
N GLY A 58 2.11 -2.23 17.09
CA GLY A 58 1.60 -2.64 18.40
C GLY A 58 1.18 -1.46 19.28
N LYS A 59 1.02 -0.26 18.71
CA LYS A 59 0.59 0.94 19.44
C LYS A 59 -0.92 1.11 19.34
N ARG A 60 -1.55 1.51 20.45
CA ARG A 60 -3.01 1.71 20.55
C ARG A 60 -3.51 2.77 19.57
N ILE A 61 -4.52 2.41 18.78
CA ILE A 61 -5.27 3.32 17.91
C ILE A 61 -6.44 3.90 18.70
N ILE A 62 -6.50 5.23 18.80
CA ILE A 62 -7.60 5.96 19.45
C ILE A 62 -8.62 6.37 18.41
N GLY A 63 -9.92 6.32 18.75
CA GLY A 63 -11.00 6.67 17.83
C GLY A 63 -11.42 5.53 16.89
N GLN A 64 -10.81 4.35 17.00
CA GLN A 64 -11.16 3.20 16.18
C GLN A 64 -12.53 2.63 16.60
N ARG A 65 -13.38 2.40 15.62
CA ARG A 65 -14.75 1.88 15.84
C ARG A 65 -14.71 0.37 15.96
N VAL A 66 -15.41 -0.15 16.97
CA VAL A 66 -15.50 -1.60 17.27
C VAL A 66 -16.97 -1.96 17.49
N ILE A 67 -17.45 -3.00 16.83
CA ILE A 67 -18.86 -3.39 16.75
C ILE A 67 -19.11 -4.59 17.65
N VAL A 68 -20.09 -4.49 18.57
CA VAL A 68 -20.68 -5.63 19.30
C VAL A 68 -21.99 -5.99 18.61
N SER A 69 -22.23 -7.28 18.35
CA SER A 69 -23.54 -7.76 17.90
C SER A 69 -24.17 -8.71 18.91
N ASN A 70 -25.47 -8.57 19.17
CA ASN A 70 -26.25 -9.40 20.11
C ASN A 70 -27.73 -9.54 19.73
N GLY A 71 -28.04 -9.58 18.43
CA GLY A 71 -29.40 -9.42 17.88
C GLY A 71 -29.69 -7.99 17.40
N GLY A 72 -28.83 -7.04 17.77
CA GLY A 72 -28.64 -5.73 17.13
C GLY A 72 -27.15 -5.39 17.06
N GLN A 73 -26.78 -4.21 16.55
CA GLN A 73 -25.38 -3.74 16.51
C GLN A 73 -25.19 -2.53 17.42
N THR A 74 -24.16 -2.57 18.25
CA THR A 74 -23.69 -1.43 19.05
C THR A 74 -22.27 -1.08 18.63
N VAL A 75 -22.03 0.18 18.32
CA VAL A 75 -20.71 0.70 17.95
C VAL A 75 -20.07 1.36 19.16
N LEU A 76 -18.86 0.92 19.48
CA LEU A 76 -17.99 1.49 20.50
C LEU A 76 -16.78 2.14 19.83
N VAL A 77 -16.11 3.04 20.55
CA VAL A 77 -14.91 3.74 20.07
C VAL A 77 -13.78 3.49 21.06
N THR A 78 -12.55 3.27 20.58
CA THR A 78 -11.37 3.13 21.43
C THR A 78 -10.97 4.47 22.05
N GLU A 79 -10.76 4.48 23.36
CA GLU A 79 -10.45 5.65 24.17
C GLU A 79 -8.99 5.62 24.66
N ASP A 80 -8.45 6.79 24.98
CA ASP A 80 -7.11 6.94 25.54
C ASP A 80 -7.13 6.65 27.04
N LYS A 81 -7.01 5.37 27.38
CA LYS A 81 -6.97 4.87 28.77
C LYS A 81 -5.55 4.48 29.17
N PRO A 82 -5.14 4.72 30.43
CA PRO A 82 -3.84 4.30 30.92
C PRO A 82 -3.74 2.78 30.95
N TYR A 83 -2.58 2.24 30.56
CA TYR A 83 -2.27 0.82 30.77
C TYR A 83 -2.33 0.48 32.27
N PRO A 84 -2.91 -0.66 32.69
CA PRO A 84 -3.31 -1.84 31.90
C PRO A 84 -4.75 -1.84 31.36
N GLU A 85 -5.50 -0.74 31.47
CA GLU A 85 -6.89 -0.71 31.01
C GLU A 85 -6.96 -0.77 29.47
N LEU A 86 -7.84 -1.65 28.96
CA LEU A 86 -8.10 -1.76 27.53
C LEU A 86 -8.96 -0.57 27.05
N SER A 87 -8.77 -0.20 25.79
CA SER A 87 -9.27 1.07 25.23
C SER A 87 -10.78 1.17 25.12
N CYS A 88 -11.53 0.08 25.11
CA CYS A 88 -12.99 0.13 25.25
C CYS A 88 -13.53 -1.10 26.00
N ASN A 89 -14.73 -0.95 26.57
CA ASN A 89 -15.41 -2.03 27.27
C ASN A 89 -16.91 -2.06 26.93
N PHE A 90 -17.51 -3.23 27.07
CA PHE A 90 -18.94 -3.46 26.88
C PHE A 90 -19.49 -4.37 27.98
N PRO A 91 -20.51 -3.95 28.75
CA PRO A 91 -21.13 -4.82 29.75
C PRO A 91 -22.03 -5.87 29.08
N MET A 92 -21.84 -7.14 29.47
CA MET A 92 -22.63 -8.29 29.03
C MET A 92 -23.77 -8.60 30.02
N TYR A 93 -24.96 -8.85 29.51
CA TYR A 93 -26.12 -9.23 30.32
C TYR A 93 -26.77 -10.55 29.91
N ALA A 94 -26.21 -11.20 28.89
CA ALA A 94 -26.68 -12.45 28.32
C ALA A 94 -25.59 -13.53 28.39
N ILE A 95 -26.04 -14.78 28.29
CA ILE A 95 -25.22 -15.97 28.44
C ILE A 95 -24.32 -16.22 27.22
N LEU A 96 -23.39 -17.17 27.32
CA LEU A 96 -22.54 -17.64 26.23
C LEU A 96 -23.36 -17.93 24.96
N GLY A 97 -22.75 -17.71 23.80
CA GLY A 97 -23.44 -17.83 22.50
C GLY A 97 -24.18 -16.57 22.04
N THR A 98 -24.24 -15.50 22.85
CA THR A 98 -25.08 -14.33 22.52
C THR A 98 -24.32 -13.24 21.77
N TYR A 99 -23.06 -13.00 22.11
CA TYR A 99 -22.32 -11.83 21.63
C TYR A 99 -21.30 -12.20 20.56
N SER A 100 -21.14 -11.31 19.58
CA SER A 100 -19.97 -11.31 18.69
C SER A 100 -19.28 -9.94 18.70
N ARG A 101 -17.98 -9.94 18.40
CA ARG A 101 -17.14 -8.75 18.42
C ARG A 101 -16.25 -8.68 17.19
N GLN A 102 -16.20 -7.51 16.56
CA GLN A 102 -15.32 -7.20 15.43
C GLN A 102 -14.90 -5.74 15.44
N VAL A 103 -13.77 -5.41 14.82
CA VAL A 103 -13.41 -4.02 14.49
C VAL A 103 -14.17 -3.61 13.23
N GLU A 104 -14.56 -2.33 13.10
CA GLU A 104 -15.18 -1.82 11.88
C GLU A 104 -14.20 -1.92 10.70
N GLY A 105 -14.68 -2.43 9.55
CA GLY A 105 -13.87 -2.74 8.37
C GLY A 105 -13.64 -4.25 8.20
N VAL A 106 -12.56 -4.63 7.51
CA VAL A 106 -12.16 -6.04 7.40
C VAL A 106 -11.46 -6.46 8.68
N SER A 107 -12.14 -7.27 9.48
CA SER A 107 -11.68 -7.70 10.81
C SER A 107 -12.00 -9.16 11.04
N ASP A 108 -11.11 -9.85 11.76
CA ASP A 108 -11.46 -11.10 12.42
C ASP A 108 -12.68 -10.86 13.33
N VAL A 109 -13.52 -11.88 13.50
CA VAL A 109 -14.72 -11.83 14.33
C VAL A 109 -14.62 -12.90 15.41
N VAL A 110 -14.78 -12.50 16.66
CA VAL A 110 -14.93 -13.43 17.78
C VAL A 110 -16.42 -13.63 18.04
N THR A 111 -16.89 -14.88 17.98
CA THR A 111 -18.31 -15.23 18.15
C THR A 111 -18.54 -16.08 19.39
N ASP A 112 -19.82 -16.19 19.75
CA ASP A 112 -20.30 -17.03 20.85
C ASP A 112 -19.84 -16.59 22.25
N LEU A 113 -19.51 -15.30 22.40
CA LEU A 113 -19.15 -14.67 23.68
C LEU A 113 -20.38 -14.52 24.59
N GLY A 114 -20.16 -14.43 25.90
CA GLY A 114 -21.22 -14.16 26.87
C GLY A 114 -20.90 -14.64 28.28
N MET A 115 -21.84 -14.41 29.19
CA MET A 115 -21.74 -14.82 30.59
C MET A 115 -21.86 -16.34 30.74
N GLY A 116 -21.17 -16.93 31.71
CA GLY A 116 -21.19 -18.38 31.95
C GLY A 116 -19.80 -19.01 31.93
N SER A 117 -19.75 -20.31 32.25
CA SER A 117 -18.54 -21.14 32.19
C SER A 117 -18.76 -22.36 31.29
N ALA A 118 -17.71 -23.15 31.06
CA ALA A 118 -17.82 -24.38 30.26
C ALA A 118 -18.76 -25.40 30.92
N GLU A 119 -18.78 -25.44 32.25
CA GLU A 119 -19.63 -26.33 33.05
C GLU A 119 -21.07 -25.80 33.14
N LEU A 120 -21.24 -24.49 33.15
CA LEU A 120 -22.52 -23.81 33.34
C LEU A 120 -22.77 -22.75 32.24
N PRO A 121 -22.85 -23.15 30.95
CA PRO A 121 -22.92 -22.19 29.85
C PRO A 121 -24.26 -21.44 29.78
N GLY A 122 -25.32 -21.99 30.39
CA GLY A 122 -26.65 -21.39 30.47
C GLY A 122 -26.87 -20.43 31.63
N TYR A 123 -25.83 -20.12 32.42
CA TYR A 123 -25.94 -19.30 33.63
C TYR A 123 -25.25 -17.95 33.44
N LYS A 124 -25.80 -16.91 34.09
CA LYS A 124 -25.24 -15.56 34.09
C LYS A 124 -24.10 -15.43 35.11
N LEU A 125 -23.07 -16.25 34.97
CA LEU A 125 -21.86 -16.12 35.78
C LEU A 125 -21.07 -14.88 35.34
N HIS A 126 -20.56 -14.12 36.30
CA HIS A 126 -19.82 -12.89 36.01
C HIS A 126 -18.45 -13.22 35.40
N THR A 127 -18.35 -13.12 34.08
CA THR A 127 -17.10 -13.43 33.37
C THR A 127 -16.69 -12.30 32.45
N CYS A 128 -15.40 -12.19 32.19
CA CYS A 128 -14.86 -11.16 31.30
C CYS A 128 -14.11 -11.77 30.13
N PHE A 129 -14.07 -11.04 29.03
CA PHE A 129 -13.21 -11.35 27.89
C PHE A 129 -12.30 -10.16 27.63
N GLU A 130 -11.04 -10.42 27.38
CA GLU A 130 -10.06 -9.41 26.96
C GLU A 130 -9.60 -9.75 25.55
N LEU A 131 -9.91 -8.88 24.59
CA LEU A 131 -9.61 -9.08 23.18
C LEU A 131 -8.68 -7.98 22.68
N THR A 132 -7.59 -8.35 22.01
CA THR A 132 -6.70 -7.40 21.37
C THR A 132 -6.67 -7.68 19.87
N PHE A 133 -7.06 -6.69 19.09
CA PHE A 133 -6.93 -6.69 17.64
C PHE A 133 -5.71 -5.87 17.26
N GLN A 134 -5.01 -6.31 16.23
CA GLN A 134 -3.89 -5.57 15.67
C GLN A 134 -4.08 -5.43 14.17
N ARG A 135 -3.81 -4.23 13.67
CA ARG A 135 -3.87 -3.93 12.25
C ARG A 135 -2.72 -4.63 11.53
N GLU A 136 -3.08 -5.50 10.61
CA GLU A 136 -2.18 -6.10 9.64
C GLU A 136 -2.37 -5.33 8.34
N THR A 137 -1.39 -4.50 7.97
CA THR A 137 -1.35 -3.94 6.62
C THR A 137 -1.28 -5.11 5.66
N ALA A 138 -2.05 -5.04 4.57
CA ALA A 138 -1.77 -5.91 3.45
C ALA A 138 -0.29 -5.74 3.14
N GLY A 139 0.46 -6.84 3.21
CA GLY A 139 1.73 -6.86 2.51
C GLY A 139 1.42 -6.36 1.11
N MET A 140 2.19 -5.39 0.63
CA MET A 140 2.35 -5.26 -0.81
C MET A 140 2.91 -6.63 -1.24
N GLU A 141 2.04 -7.61 -1.49
CA GLU A 141 2.33 -8.59 -2.49
C GLU A 141 2.50 -7.73 -3.74
N GLU A 142 3.77 -7.44 -4.05
CA GLU A 142 4.16 -7.21 -5.42
C GLU A 142 3.37 -8.25 -6.20
N LYS A 143 2.39 -7.79 -7.00
CA LYS A 143 1.95 -8.60 -8.10
C LYS A 143 3.25 -8.99 -8.78
N LYS A 144 3.62 -10.26 -8.69
CA LYS A 144 4.51 -10.87 -9.67
C LYS A 144 3.76 -10.70 -10.98
N ASP A 145 3.95 -9.52 -11.57
CA ASP A 145 3.69 -9.28 -12.97
C ASP A 145 4.30 -10.49 -13.65
N LYS A 146 3.46 -11.31 -14.28
CA LYS A 146 3.92 -12.40 -15.17
C LYS A 146 5.14 -11.85 -15.89
N GLU A 147 6.31 -12.46 -15.70
CA GLU A 147 7.62 -11.96 -16.18
C GLU A 147 7.43 -11.20 -17.48
N ARG A 148 7.32 -9.87 -17.39
CA ARG A 148 7.08 -9.08 -18.59
C ARG A 148 8.37 -9.20 -19.37
N PRO A 149 8.33 -9.57 -20.66
CA PRO A 149 9.55 -9.67 -21.44
C PRO A 149 10.30 -8.35 -21.32
N LEU A 150 11.60 -8.43 -20.98
CA LEU A 150 12.47 -7.26 -20.96
C LEU A 150 12.37 -6.57 -22.32
N PHE A 151 12.18 -5.25 -22.32
CA PHE A 151 12.08 -4.47 -23.56
C PHE A 151 13.23 -3.46 -23.65
N ASP A 152 13.54 -3.03 -24.88
CA ASP A 152 14.48 -1.95 -25.13
C ASP A 152 13.79 -0.61 -24.88
N PHE A 153 14.19 0.08 -23.82
CA PHE A 153 13.66 1.38 -23.46
C PHE A 153 14.39 2.48 -24.21
N HIS A 154 13.62 3.32 -24.89
CA HIS A 154 14.13 4.49 -25.59
C HIS A 154 13.25 5.69 -25.29
N TYR A 155 13.85 6.67 -24.62
CA TYR A 155 13.25 7.96 -24.32
C TYR A 155 13.94 9.09 -25.07
N VAL A 156 13.17 9.93 -25.78
CA VAL A 156 13.66 11.17 -26.37
C VAL A 156 13.37 12.29 -25.38
N LEU A 157 14.43 12.95 -24.91
CA LEU A 157 14.36 14.01 -23.91
C LEU A 157 14.52 15.38 -24.56
N LEU A 158 13.54 16.24 -24.32
CA LEU A 158 13.51 17.63 -24.77
C LEU A 158 13.75 18.58 -23.60
N GLY A 159 14.33 19.74 -23.89
CA GLY A 159 14.56 20.78 -22.89
C GLY A 159 13.25 21.39 -22.37
N GLN A 160 13.25 21.73 -21.08
CA GLN A 160 12.22 22.52 -20.42
C GLN A 160 12.82 23.38 -19.30
N THR A 161 12.16 24.50 -19.00
CA THR A 161 12.32 25.31 -17.78
C THR A 161 10.97 25.39 -17.06
N ALA A 162 10.90 26.15 -15.96
CA ALA A 162 9.63 26.38 -15.28
C ALA A 162 8.62 27.19 -16.13
N GLU A 163 9.12 27.96 -17.09
CA GLU A 163 8.34 28.90 -17.90
C GLU A 163 8.14 28.42 -19.34
N ASN A 164 9.05 27.62 -19.89
CA ASN A 164 9.08 27.28 -21.30
C ASN A 164 9.47 25.83 -21.55
N ILE A 165 9.06 25.32 -22.73
CA ILE A 165 9.60 24.11 -23.33
C ILE A 165 10.27 24.46 -24.66
N VAL A 166 10.97 23.51 -25.29
CA VAL A 166 11.48 23.71 -26.67
C VAL A 166 10.37 24.19 -27.62
N PRO A 167 10.69 24.98 -28.65
CA PRO A 167 9.70 25.44 -29.62
C PRO A 167 8.92 24.27 -30.24
N TRP A 168 7.63 24.46 -30.50
CA TRP A 168 6.78 23.41 -31.09
C TRP A 168 7.32 22.85 -32.42
N ALA A 169 7.98 23.70 -33.21
CA ALA A 169 8.65 23.28 -34.45
C ALA A 169 9.70 22.16 -34.24
N TRP A 170 10.29 22.06 -33.04
CA TRP A 170 11.18 20.97 -32.69
C TRP A 170 10.41 19.65 -32.54
N MET A 171 9.22 19.66 -31.94
CA MET A 171 8.35 18.47 -31.88
C MET A 171 7.98 17.98 -33.28
N GLU A 172 7.64 18.91 -34.17
CA GLU A 172 7.32 18.61 -35.57
C GLU A 172 8.54 18.05 -36.33
N ALA A 173 9.74 18.55 -36.03
CA ALA A 173 10.98 18.05 -36.60
C ALA A 173 11.26 16.58 -36.26
N LEU A 174 10.72 16.07 -35.14
CA LEU A 174 10.90 14.67 -34.74
C LEU A 174 9.96 13.69 -35.45
N ARG A 175 8.97 14.17 -36.23
CA ARG A 175 7.88 13.34 -36.78
C ARG A 175 8.35 12.03 -37.41
N SER A 176 9.25 12.10 -38.40
CA SER A 176 9.72 10.93 -39.15
C SER A 176 10.39 9.89 -38.24
N TYR A 177 11.11 10.37 -37.23
CA TYR A 177 11.79 9.53 -36.26
C TYR A 177 10.82 8.84 -35.30
N LEU A 178 9.83 9.56 -34.78
CA LEU A 178 8.78 9.02 -33.92
C LEU A 178 7.92 7.99 -34.65
N GLU A 179 7.56 8.25 -35.91
CA GLU A 179 6.80 7.32 -36.76
C GLU A 179 7.59 6.03 -37.04
N ARG A 180 8.91 6.14 -37.26
CA ARG A 180 9.78 5.00 -37.56
C ARG A 180 10.08 4.15 -36.34
N PHE A 181 10.46 4.75 -35.22
CA PHE A 181 11.01 4.04 -34.05
C PHE A 181 10.05 3.94 -32.87
N ARG A 182 8.91 4.63 -32.90
CA ARG A 182 7.81 4.56 -31.91
C ARG A 182 8.31 4.67 -30.47
N VAL A 183 9.20 5.64 -30.25
CA VAL A 183 9.86 5.90 -28.97
C VAL A 183 8.98 6.72 -28.04
N THR A 184 9.29 6.69 -26.75
CA THR A 184 8.69 7.60 -25.78
C THR A 184 9.34 8.98 -25.90
N LEU A 185 8.55 10.04 -25.77
CA LEU A 185 9.01 11.43 -25.86
C LEU A 185 8.52 12.21 -24.64
N GLY A 186 9.38 13.06 -24.08
CA GLY A 186 8.95 13.99 -23.05
C GLY A 186 10.05 14.93 -22.56
N PHE A 187 9.79 15.55 -21.40
CA PHE A 187 10.61 16.65 -20.86
C PHE A 187 11.24 16.32 -19.50
N SER A 188 10.74 15.28 -18.82
CA SER A 188 11.24 14.87 -17.50
C SER A 188 12.49 14.01 -17.63
N HIS A 189 13.57 14.43 -16.97
CA HIS A 189 14.77 13.61 -16.82
C HIS A 189 14.55 12.45 -15.85
N ASP A 190 13.65 12.58 -14.87
CA ASP A 190 13.23 11.46 -14.02
C ASP A 190 12.60 10.34 -14.85
N HIS A 191 11.70 10.68 -15.78
CA HIS A 191 11.14 9.69 -16.71
C HIS A 191 12.19 9.11 -17.66
N ALA A 192 13.20 9.89 -18.04
CA ALA A 192 14.31 9.39 -18.85
C ALA A 192 15.17 8.36 -18.07
N MET A 193 15.20 8.45 -16.74
CA MET A 193 15.88 7.51 -15.85
C MET A 193 15.02 6.30 -15.44
N MET A 194 13.70 6.41 -15.47
CA MET A 194 12.78 5.31 -15.13
C MET A 194 12.82 4.20 -16.18
N ALA A 195 13.37 3.03 -15.82
CA ALA A 195 13.46 1.89 -16.72
C ALA A 195 13.45 0.57 -15.96
N ASP A 196 12.38 0.30 -15.22
CA ASP A 196 12.18 -1.00 -14.59
C ASP A 196 11.91 -2.06 -15.67
N ASN A 197 12.49 -3.25 -15.49
CA ASN A 197 12.26 -4.39 -16.38
C ASN A 197 12.65 -4.14 -17.85
N THR A 198 13.81 -3.50 -18.06
CA THR A 198 14.35 -3.17 -19.40
C THR A 198 15.64 -3.94 -19.70
N LYS A 199 15.85 -4.26 -20.98
CA LYS A 199 17.07 -4.93 -21.47
C LYS A 199 18.18 -3.91 -21.75
N SER A 200 17.80 -2.77 -22.31
CA SER A 200 18.67 -1.64 -22.63
C SER A 200 17.91 -0.36 -22.34
N ARG A 201 18.63 0.69 -21.90
CA ARG A 201 18.07 2.02 -21.66
C ARG A 201 18.86 3.04 -22.46
N HIS A 202 18.23 3.59 -23.48
CA HIS A 202 18.78 4.67 -24.29
C HIS A 202 17.98 5.95 -24.11
N VAL A 203 18.70 7.07 -24.00
CA VAL A 203 18.11 8.40 -23.96
C VAL A 203 18.69 9.25 -25.07
N THR A 204 17.84 9.70 -25.99
CA THR A 204 18.23 10.66 -27.04
C THR A 204 17.88 12.07 -26.58
N ILE A 205 18.87 12.89 -26.26
CA ILE A 205 18.68 14.29 -25.90
C ILE A 205 18.61 15.14 -27.16
N ILE A 206 17.60 16.00 -27.26
CA ILE A 206 17.43 16.90 -28.41
C ILE A 206 17.93 18.31 -28.06
N GLY A 207 18.84 18.81 -28.91
CA GLY A 207 19.36 20.17 -28.84
C GLY A 207 20.73 20.26 -28.20
N SER A 208 21.48 21.26 -28.64
CA SER A 208 22.78 21.60 -28.06
C SER A 208 22.63 22.33 -26.71
N PRO A 209 23.63 22.30 -25.81
CA PRO A 209 23.58 23.03 -24.54
C PRO A 209 23.38 24.56 -24.67
N ASP A 210 23.73 25.13 -25.83
CA ASP A 210 23.54 26.54 -26.18
C ASP A 210 22.18 26.84 -26.84
N ALA A 211 21.28 25.85 -26.95
CA ALA A 211 19.92 26.08 -27.42
C ALA A 211 19.10 26.95 -26.43
N PRO A 212 18.09 27.68 -26.91
CA PRO A 212 17.29 28.57 -26.06
C PRO A 212 16.61 27.88 -24.86
N VAL A 213 16.22 26.62 -25.03
CA VAL A 213 15.68 25.76 -23.97
C VAL A 213 16.39 24.41 -24.06
N ALA A 214 17.56 24.32 -23.44
CA ALA A 214 18.42 23.14 -23.52
C ALA A 214 18.18 22.17 -22.36
N VAL A 215 18.41 20.88 -22.63
CA VAL A 215 18.73 19.93 -21.56
C VAL A 215 20.18 20.20 -21.13
N SER A 216 20.37 20.62 -19.88
CA SER A 216 21.68 20.99 -19.35
C SER A 216 22.67 19.81 -19.36
N GLU A 217 23.96 20.14 -19.37
CA GLU A 217 25.02 19.13 -19.24
C GLU A 217 24.94 18.39 -17.90
N GLU A 218 24.55 19.08 -16.82
CA GLU A 218 24.32 18.48 -15.51
C GLU A 218 23.25 17.39 -15.57
N VAL A 219 22.11 17.66 -16.20
CA VAL A 219 21.04 16.67 -16.39
C VAL A 219 21.52 15.50 -17.24
N GLU A 220 22.30 15.76 -18.29
CA GLU A 220 22.91 14.68 -19.09
C GLU A 220 23.83 13.78 -18.25
N GLN A 221 24.68 14.36 -17.39
CA GLN A 221 25.55 13.58 -16.51
C GLN A 221 24.75 12.75 -15.51
N ILE A 222 23.66 13.28 -14.94
CA ILE A 222 22.76 12.55 -14.05
C ILE A 222 22.16 11.34 -14.78
N ILE A 223 21.69 11.52 -16.02
CA ILE A 223 21.10 10.42 -16.81
C ILE A 223 22.16 9.36 -17.14
N ARG A 224 23.37 9.75 -17.51
CA ARG A 224 24.48 8.81 -17.74
C ARG A 224 24.83 8.04 -16.46
N ALA A 225 24.92 8.73 -15.33
CA ALA A 225 25.21 8.12 -14.03
C ALA A 225 24.14 7.13 -13.58
N SER A 226 22.89 7.27 -14.05
CA SER A 226 21.85 6.26 -13.82
C SER A 226 22.16 4.92 -14.48
N GLY A 227 23.06 4.89 -15.49
CA GLY A 227 23.39 3.75 -16.33
C GLY A 227 22.65 3.75 -17.67
N ALA A 228 22.15 4.89 -18.13
CA ALA A 228 21.56 5.03 -19.46
C ALA A 228 22.64 5.30 -20.52
N GLU A 229 22.47 4.72 -21.70
CA GLU A 229 23.25 5.11 -22.88
C GLU A 229 22.65 6.39 -23.47
N VAL A 230 23.39 7.50 -23.36
CA VAL A 230 22.91 8.81 -23.80
C VAL A 230 23.55 9.22 -25.12
N ASP A 231 22.69 9.57 -26.07
CA ASP A 231 22.99 10.12 -27.39
C ASP A 231 22.42 11.53 -27.47
N ARG A 232 23.22 12.52 -27.85
CA ARG A 232 22.73 13.91 -27.99
C ARG A 232 22.70 14.27 -29.46
N VAL A 233 21.54 14.70 -29.93
CA VAL A 233 21.34 15.28 -31.26
C VAL A 233 21.64 16.78 -31.18
N PRO A 234 22.79 17.26 -31.70
CA PRO A 234 23.12 18.67 -31.65
C PRO A 234 22.22 19.48 -32.58
N GLY A 235 21.91 20.71 -32.17
CA GLY A 235 21.10 21.64 -32.95
C GLY A 235 20.56 22.78 -32.08
N THR A 236 20.50 23.98 -32.67
CA THR A 236 19.88 25.16 -32.04
C THR A 236 18.63 25.60 -32.78
N THR A 237 18.34 24.98 -33.94
CA THR A 237 17.17 25.26 -34.76
C THR A 237 16.37 24.00 -35.08
N ALA A 238 15.07 24.17 -35.36
CA ALA A 238 14.21 23.07 -35.77
C ALA A 238 14.67 22.41 -37.07
N ALA A 239 15.27 23.17 -38.00
CA ALA A 239 15.73 22.66 -39.29
C ALA A 239 16.92 21.70 -39.14
N GLU A 240 17.89 22.03 -38.29
CA GLU A 240 19.04 21.17 -37.98
C GLU A 240 18.59 19.86 -37.36
N ILE A 241 17.72 19.94 -36.34
CA ILE A 241 17.15 18.77 -35.67
C ILE A 241 16.38 17.92 -36.67
N LYS A 242 15.55 18.55 -37.52
CA LYS A 242 14.77 17.83 -38.54
C LYS A 242 15.68 17.08 -39.50
N ALA A 243 16.73 17.71 -39.99
CA ALA A 243 17.65 17.11 -40.94
C ALA A 243 18.30 15.83 -40.36
N GLU A 244 18.75 15.89 -39.11
CA GLU A 244 19.37 14.74 -38.44
C GLU A 244 18.35 13.63 -38.13
N MET A 245 17.15 13.99 -37.64
CA MET A 245 16.11 13.02 -37.30
C MET A 245 15.51 12.34 -38.54
N ASP A 246 15.36 13.06 -39.65
CA ASP A 246 14.98 12.49 -40.95
C ASP A 246 16.06 11.54 -41.47
N ARG A 247 17.35 11.92 -41.39
CA ARG A 247 18.46 11.07 -41.81
C ARG A 247 18.48 9.74 -41.03
N ARG A 248 18.33 9.80 -39.71
CA ARG A 248 18.24 8.64 -38.82
C ARG A 248 17.04 7.75 -39.17
N ALA A 249 15.87 8.35 -39.37
CA ALA A 249 14.66 7.62 -39.76
C ALA A 249 14.83 6.92 -41.13
N ALA A 250 15.37 7.62 -42.12
CA ALA A 250 15.56 7.12 -43.49
C ALA A 250 16.60 5.98 -43.57
N THR A 251 17.66 6.06 -42.77
CA THR A 251 18.73 5.04 -42.72
C THR A 251 18.44 3.90 -41.74
N GLY A 252 17.40 4.03 -40.91
CA GLY A 252 17.13 3.08 -39.83
C GLY A 252 18.13 3.15 -38.67
N GLN A 253 18.98 4.17 -38.64
CA GLN A 253 19.93 4.40 -37.56
C GLN A 253 19.20 5.01 -36.35
N ARG A 254 18.89 4.18 -35.35
CA ARG A 254 18.14 4.62 -34.17
C ARG A 254 18.97 5.53 -33.24
N PHE A 255 20.26 5.26 -33.11
CA PHE A 255 21.19 5.95 -32.21
C PHE A 255 22.49 6.30 -32.95
N GLY A 256 23.23 7.29 -32.46
CA GLY A 256 24.63 7.53 -32.82
C GLY A 256 24.95 8.92 -33.35
#